data_AF-A0A958FNY5-F1
#
_entry.id   AF-A0A958FNY5-F1
#
_cell.length_a   1.000
_cell.length_b   1.000
_cell.length_c   1.000
_cell.angle_alpha   90.00
_cell.angle_beta   90.00
_cell.angle_gamma   90.00
#
_symmetry.space_group_name_H-M   'P 1'
#
loop_
_entity.id
_entity.type
_entity.pdbx_description
1 polymer ?
#
loop_
_entity_poly.entity_id
_entity_poly.type
_entity_poly.pdbx_seq_one_letter_code
_entity_poly.pdbx_strand_id
1 'polypeptide(L)'
;MRWAAVILIVVVWVSNGFSQNNSNNPHGKIKWDCINCHTTDSWTTLKKQMDFDHDDTRFSLEGVHQTTDCMSCHTLKFADATRACLDCHTDAHAGNLGMYCQNCHTPQSWNDPQNMLQIHAERGFPLSGAHAISDCQSCHTTEVFNEFSGTANSCFTCHMDDFTQTENPDHQSAAFSMQCETCHLPAAINWQQSVRYEHPPQFAINGAHRSLDCAECHSEIFAGTPDMCFDCHSEAFRSVEMPDHAAMGFPTECAVCHSENGWQGAAFDHVQASGFELNGAHAIAQCVDCHADNQLAGLPRDCFGCHETEFQEALEPNHVANNFPMECQNCHVEVAWQPATFDHDLTDFPLSGAHATIQCADCHENGEFIALQTDCYACHQIDFENANEPDHVANNFSVVCTDCHTDLAWEPATFDHNATDFPLTGAH
;
A
#
# COMPACT_ATOMS: atom_id res chain seq x y z
N MET A 1 125.79 -45.22 -49.25
CA MET A 1 124.84 -46.32 -48.96
C MET A 1 123.47 -45.68 -48.73
N ARG A 2 122.68 -45.43 -49.77
CA ARG A 2 121.57 -46.26 -50.31
C ARG A 2 120.47 -46.58 -49.28
N TRP A 3 119.23 -46.18 -49.63
CA TRP A 3 117.88 -46.49 -49.06
C TRP A 3 117.48 -45.70 -47.81
N ALA A 4 116.24 -45.22 -47.59
CA ALA A 4 114.96 -45.27 -48.31
C ALA A 4 114.08 -44.07 -47.86
N ALA A 5 113.04 -43.77 -48.64
CA ALA A 5 112.07 -42.70 -48.43
C ALA A 5 111.10 -42.97 -47.25
N VAL A 6 110.65 -41.91 -46.57
CA VAL A 6 109.41 -41.88 -45.79
C VAL A 6 108.62 -40.65 -46.23
N ILE A 7 107.45 -40.89 -46.80
CA ILE A 7 106.45 -39.92 -47.23
C ILE A 7 105.49 -39.69 -46.06
N LEU A 8 105.28 -38.44 -45.66
CA LEU A 8 104.20 -38.01 -44.76
C LEU A 8 103.40 -36.93 -45.49
N ILE A 9 102.20 -37.30 -45.96
CA ILE A 9 101.25 -36.42 -46.63
C ILE A 9 100.41 -35.74 -45.53
N VAL A 10 100.53 -34.41 -45.41
CA VAL A 10 99.63 -33.56 -44.63
C VAL A 10 98.55 -33.05 -45.57
N VAL A 11 97.31 -33.50 -45.38
CA VAL A 11 96.13 -33.03 -46.13
C VAL A 11 95.62 -31.75 -45.46
N VAL A 12 95.82 -30.62 -46.13
CA VAL A 12 95.18 -29.34 -45.78
C VAL A 12 93.87 -29.25 -46.55
N TRP A 13 92.75 -29.28 -45.82
CA TRP A 13 91.41 -29.05 -46.39
C TRP A 13 91.19 -27.54 -46.57
N VAL A 14 91.06 -27.11 -47.83
CA VAL A 14 90.59 -25.78 -48.22
C VAL A 14 89.07 -25.87 -48.40
N SER A 15 88.30 -25.37 -47.45
CA SER A 15 86.86 -25.20 -47.63
C SER A 15 86.59 -23.91 -48.41
N ASN A 16 86.32 -24.07 -49.71
CA ASN A 16 85.79 -23.02 -50.58
C ASN A 16 84.42 -22.57 -50.08
N GLY A 17 84.31 -21.29 -49.73
CA GLY A 17 83.03 -20.62 -49.52
C GLY A 17 82.29 -20.47 -50.85
N PHE A 18 81.17 -21.17 -51.00
CA PHE A 18 80.19 -20.86 -52.03
C PHE A 18 79.45 -19.59 -51.64
N SER A 19 79.81 -18.48 -52.30
CA SER A 19 78.97 -17.28 -52.39
C SER A 19 77.75 -17.63 -53.26
N GLN A 20 76.56 -17.72 -52.66
CA GLN A 20 75.32 -17.77 -53.43
C GLN A 20 74.91 -16.35 -53.83
N ASN A 21 74.76 -16.15 -55.14
CA ASN A 21 74.25 -14.95 -55.76
C ASN A 21 72.84 -14.60 -55.27
N ASN A 22 72.62 -13.30 -55.08
CA ASN A 22 71.37 -12.61 -54.76
C ASN A 22 70.13 -13.26 -55.42
N SER A 23 69.39 -14.07 -54.67
CA SER A 23 68.01 -14.40 -55.02
C SER A 23 67.16 -13.14 -54.79
N ASN A 24 66.53 -12.61 -55.84
CA ASN A 24 65.55 -11.54 -55.70
C ASN A 24 64.41 -12.02 -54.78
N ASN A 25 64.45 -11.61 -53.52
CA ASN A 25 63.38 -11.90 -52.57
C ASN A 25 62.08 -11.22 -53.07
N PRO A 26 61.03 -11.98 -53.45
CA PRO A 26 59.78 -11.41 -53.94
C PRO A 26 59.07 -10.56 -52.87
N HIS A 27 59.47 -10.71 -51.60
CA HIS A 27 58.96 -9.97 -50.46
C HIS A 27 59.72 -8.67 -50.16
N GLY A 28 60.80 -8.37 -50.89
CA GLY A 28 61.67 -7.23 -50.62
C GLY A 28 62.54 -7.45 -49.38
N LYS A 29 62.83 -6.38 -48.62
CA LYS A 29 63.61 -6.47 -47.39
C LYS A 29 62.70 -6.91 -46.24
N ILE A 30 62.81 -8.17 -45.85
CA ILE A 30 62.07 -8.74 -44.72
C ILE A 30 63.03 -8.97 -43.53
N LYS A 31 62.55 -8.68 -42.31
CA LYS A 31 63.34 -8.83 -41.07
C LYS A 31 63.26 -10.26 -40.49
N TRP A 32 62.23 -11.01 -40.86
CA TRP A 32 61.93 -12.34 -40.32
C TRP A 32 62.55 -13.44 -41.18
N ASP A 33 62.86 -14.57 -40.55
CA ASP A 33 63.44 -15.72 -41.23
C ASP A 33 62.43 -16.38 -42.18
N CYS A 34 62.89 -16.81 -43.36
CA CYS A 34 62.03 -17.37 -44.40
C CYS A 34 61.23 -18.60 -43.92
N ILE A 35 61.79 -19.35 -42.97
CA ILE A 35 61.19 -20.56 -42.41
C ILE A 35 59.96 -20.26 -41.53
N ASN A 36 59.74 -19.02 -41.12
CA ASN A 36 58.57 -18.66 -40.31
C ASN A 36 57.26 -18.78 -41.12
N CYS A 37 57.35 -18.59 -42.45
CA CYS A 37 56.20 -18.62 -43.35
C CYS A 37 56.26 -19.78 -44.35
N HIS A 38 57.45 -20.19 -44.79
CA HIS A 38 57.63 -21.27 -45.77
C HIS A 38 57.99 -22.60 -45.15
N THR A 39 57.75 -23.69 -45.88
CA THR A 39 58.28 -25.01 -45.57
C THR A 39 59.64 -25.20 -46.25
N THR A 40 60.49 -26.08 -45.72
CA THR A 40 61.77 -26.44 -46.38
C THR A 40 61.57 -27.17 -47.70
N ASP A 41 60.38 -27.71 -47.93
CA ASP A 41 60.09 -28.62 -49.04
C ASP A 41 59.58 -27.87 -50.28
N SER A 42 59.04 -26.66 -50.12
CA SER A 42 58.52 -25.85 -51.22
C SER A 42 58.43 -24.36 -50.87
N TRP A 43 58.90 -23.51 -51.79
CA TRP A 43 58.81 -22.05 -51.70
C TRP A 43 57.40 -21.50 -52.00
N THR A 44 56.54 -22.28 -52.66
CA THR A 44 55.15 -21.88 -52.95
C THR A 44 54.16 -22.42 -51.91
N THR A 45 54.61 -23.32 -51.03
CA THR A 45 53.77 -23.91 -49.98
C THR A 45 54.03 -23.20 -48.65
N LEU A 46 53.01 -22.48 -48.18
CA LEU A 46 53.03 -21.80 -46.90
C LEU A 46 52.77 -22.80 -45.76
N LYS A 47 53.35 -22.52 -44.60
CA LYS A 47 53.00 -23.21 -43.36
C LYS A 47 51.54 -22.96 -43.02
N LYS A 48 50.84 -24.02 -42.61
CA LYS A 48 49.44 -23.95 -42.15
C LYS A 48 49.29 -23.13 -40.86
N GLN A 49 50.32 -23.15 -40.00
CA GLN A 49 50.46 -22.26 -38.86
C GLN A 49 51.76 -21.50 -39.06
N MET A 50 51.65 -20.20 -39.34
CA MET A 50 52.81 -19.34 -39.48
C MET A 50 53.39 -19.04 -38.11
N ASP A 51 54.72 -19.02 -38.02
CA ASP A 51 55.47 -18.64 -36.83
C ASP A 51 55.73 -17.12 -36.88
N PHE A 52 54.63 -16.37 -36.99
CA PHE A 52 54.59 -14.93 -37.16
C PHE A 52 53.36 -14.39 -36.42
N ASP A 53 53.59 -13.40 -35.56
CA ASP A 53 52.55 -12.72 -34.81
C ASP A 53 52.39 -11.28 -35.30
N HIS A 54 51.15 -10.87 -35.56
CA HIS A 54 50.84 -9.49 -35.93
C HIS A 54 51.03 -8.51 -34.77
N ASP A 55 51.04 -8.98 -33.52
CA ASP A 55 51.32 -8.16 -32.34
C ASP A 55 52.78 -7.67 -32.28
N ASP A 56 53.69 -8.33 -33.01
CA ASP A 56 55.06 -7.83 -33.22
C ASP A 56 55.14 -6.67 -34.24
N THR A 57 54.01 -6.31 -34.84
CA THR A 57 53.91 -5.25 -35.84
C THR A 57 53.21 -4.01 -35.28
N ARG A 58 52.90 -3.04 -36.15
CA ARG A 58 52.16 -1.83 -35.77
C ARG A 58 50.66 -1.94 -36.05
N PHE A 59 50.17 -3.16 -36.28
CA PHE A 59 48.78 -3.48 -36.55
C PHE A 59 48.45 -4.87 -36.00
N SER A 60 47.99 -4.90 -34.75
CA SER A 60 47.44 -6.09 -34.11
C SER A 60 46.14 -6.49 -34.78
N LEU A 61 45.98 -7.78 -35.05
CA LEU A 61 44.75 -8.29 -35.64
C LEU A 61 43.72 -8.52 -34.53
N GLU A 62 42.59 -7.84 -34.64
CA GLU A 62 41.48 -7.94 -33.70
C GLU A 62 40.21 -8.42 -34.41
N GLY A 63 39.39 -9.20 -33.70
CA GLY A 63 38.11 -9.67 -34.21
C GLY A 63 38.25 -10.49 -35.49
N VAL A 64 37.49 -10.13 -36.52
CA VAL A 64 37.45 -10.91 -37.78
C VAL A 64 38.77 -10.88 -38.55
N HIS A 65 39.59 -9.85 -38.32
CA HIS A 65 40.89 -9.69 -38.98
C HIS A 65 41.88 -10.80 -38.62
N GLN A 66 41.74 -11.46 -37.46
CA GLN A 66 42.59 -12.59 -37.06
C GLN A 66 42.44 -13.82 -37.96
N THR A 67 41.30 -13.92 -38.65
CA THR A 67 40.95 -15.07 -39.51
C THR A 67 40.88 -14.71 -40.98
N THR A 68 41.13 -13.44 -41.32
CA THR A 68 41.11 -12.96 -42.71
C THR A 68 42.35 -13.46 -43.44
N ASP A 69 42.17 -13.85 -44.70
CA ASP A 69 43.28 -14.32 -45.52
C ASP A 69 44.34 -13.23 -45.70
N CYS A 70 45.62 -13.60 -45.55
CA CYS A 70 46.73 -12.64 -45.53
C CYS A 70 46.76 -11.78 -46.81
N MET A 71 46.40 -12.37 -47.95
CA MET A 71 46.43 -11.71 -49.26
C MET A 71 45.27 -10.72 -49.47
N SER A 72 44.32 -10.66 -48.54
CA SER A 72 43.26 -9.65 -48.54
C SER A 72 43.77 -8.27 -48.11
N CYS A 73 44.88 -8.23 -47.36
CA CYS A 73 45.53 -7.00 -46.91
C CYS A 73 46.94 -6.83 -47.51
N HIS A 74 47.64 -7.93 -47.76
CA HIS A 74 49.02 -7.90 -48.21
C HIS A 74 49.17 -8.28 -49.69
N THR A 75 50.06 -7.58 -50.37
CA THR A 75 50.68 -8.09 -51.60
C THR A 75 51.93 -8.90 -51.23
N LEU A 76 52.67 -9.41 -52.24
CA LEU A 76 53.95 -10.09 -51.99
C LEU A 76 54.93 -9.21 -51.18
N LYS A 77 54.83 -7.88 -51.25
CA LYS A 77 55.55 -6.95 -50.38
C LYS A 77 54.72 -6.60 -49.15
N PHE A 78 54.87 -7.39 -48.10
CA PHE A 78 54.07 -7.27 -46.87
C PHE A 78 54.14 -5.89 -46.18
N ALA A 79 55.26 -5.17 -46.32
CA ALA A 79 55.47 -3.86 -45.70
C ALA A 79 54.62 -2.71 -46.30
N ASP A 80 54.02 -2.93 -47.47
CA ASP A 80 53.25 -1.90 -48.19
C ASP A 80 51.78 -1.84 -47.75
N ALA A 81 51.31 -2.77 -46.91
CA ALA A 81 49.95 -2.77 -46.41
C ALA A 81 49.67 -1.54 -45.53
N THR A 82 48.56 -0.87 -45.80
CA THR A 82 48.10 0.29 -45.04
C THR A 82 47.29 -0.15 -43.81
N ARG A 83 46.90 0.82 -42.98
CA ARG A 83 46.21 0.59 -41.70
C ARG A 83 44.94 1.40 -41.53
N ALA A 84 44.61 2.26 -42.50
CA ALA A 84 43.38 3.05 -42.41
C ALA A 84 42.20 2.18 -42.84
N CYS A 85 41.09 2.25 -42.10
CA CYS A 85 39.90 1.44 -42.37
C CYS A 85 39.42 1.61 -43.82
N LEU A 86 39.47 2.85 -44.34
CA LEU A 86 39.01 3.22 -45.68
C LEU A 86 39.86 2.66 -46.82
N ASP A 87 41.07 2.18 -46.55
CA ASP A 87 41.91 1.56 -47.57
C ASP A 87 41.44 0.14 -47.94
N CYS A 88 40.67 -0.49 -47.05
CA CYS A 88 40.13 -1.85 -47.24
C CYS A 88 38.59 -1.87 -47.24
N HIS A 89 37.95 -0.95 -46.52
CA HIS A 89 36.50 -0.88 -46.38
C HIS A 89 35.94 0.35 -47.09
N THR A 90 34.82 0.16 -47.79
CA THR A 90 34.05 1.27 -48.36
C THR A 90 33.18 1.91 -47.28
N ASP A 91 33.17 3.23 -47.21
CA ASP A 91 32.30 3.94 -46.28
C ASP A 91 30.83 3.79 -46.67
N ALA A 92 30.04 3.18 -45.79
CA ALA A 92 28.62 2.98 -45.97
C ALA A 92 27.78 4.25 -45.70
N HIS A 93 28.39 5.29 -45.12
CA HIS A 93 27.72 6.52 -44.65
C HIS A 93 27.93 7.72 -45.59
N ALA A 94 28.53 7.50 -46.76
CA ALA A 94 28.77 8.51 -47.79
C ALA A 94 29.51 9.78 -47.29
N GLY A 95 30.37 9.64 -46.29
CA GLY A 95 31.19 10.70 -45.71
C GLY A 95 30.54 11.49 -44.57
N ASN A 96 29.28 11.20 -44.22
CA ASN A 96 28.50 12.01 -43.28
C ASN A 96 28.92 11.85 -41.80
N LEU A 97 29.60 10.75 -41.45
CA LEU A 97 30.02 10.45 -40.07
C LEU A 97 31.52 10.66 -39.80
N GLY A 98 32.26 11.18 -40.78
CA GLY A 98 33.70 11.40 -40.68
C GLY A 98 34.53 10.12 -40.84
N MET A 99 35.85 10.22 -40.59
CA MET A 99 36.83 9.16 -40.91
C MET A 99 37.19 8.22 -39.74
N TYR A 100 36.63 8.43 -38.55
CA TYR A 100 36.97 7.69 -37.34
C TYR A 100 35.98 6.55 -37.10
N CYS A 101 36.03 5.53 -37.95
CA CYS A 101 35.11 4.38 -37.93
C CYS A 101 35.08 3.69 -36.55
N GLN A 102 36.21 3.65 -35.85
CA GLN A 102 36.36 3.02 -34.54
C GLN A 102 35.55 3.68 -33.41
N ASN A 103 35.01 4.88 -33.64
CA ASN A 103 34.10 5.52 -32.69
C ASN A 103 32.73 4.85 -32.67
N CYS A 104 32.38 4.11 -33.73
CA CYS A 104 31.06 3.49 -33.89
C CYS A 104 31.10 1.99 -34.19
N HIS A 105 32.19 1.50 -34.77
CA HIS A 105 32.33 0.11 -35.17
C HIS A 105 33.53 -0.53 -34.50
N THR A 106 33.44 -1.84 -34.25
CA THR A 106 34.51 -2.62 -33.64
C THR A 106 35.11 -3.57 -34.67
N PRO A 107 36.38 -4.00 -34.52
CA PRO A 107 36.97 -5.02 -35.38
C PRO A 107 36.24 -6.38 -35.36
N GLN A 108 35.30 -6.58 -34.43
CA GLN A 108 34.48 -7.79 -34.30
C GLN A 108 33.25 -7.75 -35.22
N SER A 109 32.61 -6.59 -35.38
CA SER A 109 31.41 -6.43 -36.21
C SER A 109 31.17 -4.98 -36.61
N TRP A 110 30.71 -4.77 -37.85
CA TRP A 110 30.15 -3.49 -38.29
C TRP A 110 28.76 -3.22 -37.70
N ASN A 111 28.03 -4.28 -37.30
CA ASN A 111 26.74 -4.17 -36.64
C ASN A 111 26.86 -4.65 -35.19
N ASP A 112 26.94 -3.70 -34.25
CA ASP A 112 27.01 -3.94 -32.81
C ASP A 112 25.93 -3.12 -32.10
N PRO A 113 24.75 -3.72 -31.84
CA PRO A 113 23.65 -3.03 -31.18
C PRO A 113 24.00 -2.51 -29.79
N GLN A 114 24.89 -3.19 -29.04
CA GLN A 114 25.27 -2.77 -27.70
C GLN A 114 26.14 -1.52 -27.74
N ASN A 115 27.10 -1.48 -28.68
CA ASN A 115 27.89 -0.29 -28.92
C ASN A 115 27.00 0.90 -29.34
N MET A 116 25.98 0.65 -30.17
CA MET A 116 25.04 1.69 -30.57
C MET A 116 24.20 2.24 -29.42
N LEU A 117 23.74 1.41 -28.49
CA LEU A 117 23.04 1.88 -27.28
C LEU A 117 23.94 2.81 -26.45
N GLN A 118 25.22 2.43 -26.29
CA GLN A 118 26.20 3.25 -25.56
C GLN A 118 26.44 4.59 -26.25
N ILE A 119 26.67 4.60 -27.55
CA ILE A 119 26.91 5.83 -28.32
C ILE A 119 25.73 6.80 -28.19
N HIS A 120 24.51 6.29 -28.32
CA HIS A 120 23.30 7.11 -28.15
C HIS A 120 23.22 7.71 -26.74
N ALA A 121 23.54 6.93 -25.70
CA ALA A 121 23.59 7.42 -24.33
C ALA A 121 24.65 8.52 -24.13
N GLU A 122 25.85 8.34 -24.68
CA GLU A 122 26.95 9.32 -24.61
C GLU A 122 26.67 10.60 -25.41
N ARG A 123 25.83 10.51 -26.44
CA ARG A 123 25.44 11.63 -27.32
C ARG A 123 24.16 12.35 -26.88
N GLY A 124 23.63 12.00 -25.70
CA GLY A 124 22.53 12.72 -25.07
C GLY A 124 21.13 12.25 -25.50
N PHE A 125 21.00 11.05 -26.05
CA PHE A 125 19.70 10.41 -26.25
C PHE A 125 19.78 8.91 -25.91
N PRO A 126 19.82 8.53 -24.62
CA PRO A 126 19.87 7.13 -24.24
C PRO A 126 18.63 6.37 -24.76
N LEU A 127 18.85 5.45 -25.69
CA LEU A 127 17.78 4.61 -26.22
C LEU A 127 17.26 3.70 -25.11
N SER A 128 15.99 3.87 -24.76
CA SER A 128 15.31 3.09 -23.71
C SER A 128 13.86 2.86 -24.08
N GLY A 129 13.22 1.88 -23.43
CA GLY A 129 11.83 1.53 -23.71
C GLY A 129 11.62 1.17 -25.19
N ALA A 130 10.55 1.70 -25.78
CA ALA A 130 10.24 1.48 -27.20
C ALA A 130 11.36 1.96 -28.14
N HIS A 131 12.07 3.05 -27.80
CA HIS A 131 13.16 3.59 -28.64
C HIS A 131 14.36 2.64 -28.78
N ALA A 132 14.60 1.77 -27.79
CA ALA A 132 15.71 0.81 -27.82
C ALA A 132 15.48 -0.37 -28.78
N ILE A 133 14.24 -0.59 -29.20
CA ILE A 133 13.85 -1.69 -30.10
C ILE A 133 13.33 -1.19 -31.45
N SER A 134 13.34 0.13 -31.68
CA SER A 134 12.95 0.74 -32.94
C SER A 134 14.01 0.52 -34.01
N ASP A 135 13.56 0.42 -35.27
CA ASP A 135 14.45 0.43 -36.42
C ASP A 135 15.15 1.78 -36.55
N CYS A 136 16.44 1.78 -36.91
CA CYS A 136 17.24 3.00 -37.02
C CYS A 136 16.59 4.05 -37.94
N GLN A 137 15.99 3.60 -39.04
CA GLN A 137 15.35 4.42 -40.06
C GLN A 137 14.07 5.09 -39.57
N SER A 138 13.45 4.61 -38.49
CA SER A 138 12.28 5.27 -37.88
C SER A 138 12.62 6.63 -37.27
N CYS A 139 13.88 6.83 -36.87
CA CYS A 139 14.37 8.08 -36.29
C CYS A 139 15.31 8.83 -37.25
N HIS A 140 16.16 8.09 -37.98
CA HIS A 140 17.07 8.64 -38.97
C HIS A 140 16.40 8.65 -40.36
N THR A 141 15.44 9.56 -40.52
CA THR A 141 14.52 9.64 -41.68
C THR A 141 15.07 10.45 -42.85
N THR A 142 16.34 10.86 -42.83
CA THR A 142 16.97 11.61 -43.92
C THR A 142 16.92 10.83 -45.24
N GLU A 143 16.80 11.54 -46.37
CA GLU A 143 16.62 10.93 -47.70
C GLU A 143 17.80 10.05 -48.16
N VAL A 144 18.96 10.15 -47.49
CA VAL A 144 20.15 9.34 -47.79
C VAL A 144 20.23 8.14 -46.84
N PHE A 145 20.19 6.94 -47.41
CA PHE A 145 20.36 5.69 -46.69
C PHE A 145 21.69 5.66 -45.91
N ASN A 146 21.64 5.27 -44.63
CA ASN A 146 22.76 5.27 -43.67
C ASN A 146 23.34 6.65 -43.29
N GLU A 147 22.60 7.73 -43.51
CA GLU A 147 22.94 9.03 -42.93
C GLU A 147 22.38 9.11 -41.49
N PHE A 148 23.20 8.77 -40.50
CA PHE A 148 22.81 8.78 -39.07
C PHE A 148 23.13 10.11 -38.38
N SER A 149 23.08 11.22 -39.12
CA SER A 149 23.42 12.57 -38.63
C SER A 149 22.24 13.52 -38.70
N GLY A 150 22.19 14.49 -37.77
CA GLY A 150 21.22 15.60 -37.82
C GLY A 150 19.81 15.29 -37.31
N THR A 151 19.55 14.06 -36.86
CA THR A 151 18.29 13.72 -36.17
C THR A 151 18.18 14.50 -34.87
N ALA A 152 17.05 15.19 -34.68
CA ALA A 152 16.76 15.89 -33.43
C ALA A 152 16.61 14.88 -32.28
N ASN A 153 17.08 15.26 -31.09
CA ASN A 153 17.07 14.41 -29.90
C ASN A 153 16.14 14.91 -28.79
N SER A 154 15.29 15.90 -29.07
CA SER A 154 14.30 16.37 -28.11
C SER A 154 12.99 15.60 -28.29
N CYS A 155 12.39 15.16 -27.19
CA CYS A 155 11.12 14.43 -27.19
C CYS A 155 10.04 15.20 -27.96
N PHE A 156 9.90 16.50 -27.66
CA PHE A 156 8.89 17.36 -28.27
C PHE A 156 9.08 17.51 -29.79
N THR A 157 10.30 17.54 -30.32
CA THR A 157 10.51 17.67 -31.77
C THR A 157 9.93 16.49 -32.55
N CYS A 158 10.07 15.27 -32.03
CA CYS A 158 9.53 14.07 -32.67
C CYS A 158 8.03 13.87 -32.34
N HIS A 159 7.64 14.13 -31.10
CA HIS A 159 6.29 13.90 -30.59
C HIS A 159 5.43 15.17 -30.55
N MET A 160 5.70 16.16 -31.40
CA MET A 160 4.95 17.42 -31.45
C MET A 160 3.48 17.16 -31.81
N ASP A 161 3.25 16.32 -32.81
CA ASP A 161 1.91 15.96 -33.27
C ASP A 161 1.16 15.19 -32.19
N ASP A 162 1.84 14.27 -31.49
CA ASP A 162 1.25 13.56 -30.35
C ASP A 162 0.91 14.54 -29.21
N PHE A 163 1.83 15.45 -28.87
CA PHE A 163 1.64 16.45 -27.82
C PHE A 163 0.45 17.35 -28.11
N THR A 164 0.30 17.81 -29.36
CA THR A 164 -0.77 18.75 -29.75
C THR A 164 -2.12 18.08 -29.94
N GLN A 165 -2.16 16.78 -30.26
CA GLN A 165 -3.40 16.03 -30.48
C GLN A 165 -3.88 15.25 -29.25
N THR A 166 -3.13 15.24 -28.15
CA THR A 166 -3.58 14.56 -26.92
C THR A 166 -4.78 15.31 -26.32
N GLU A 167 -5.88 14.59 -26.07
CA GLU A 167 -7.11 15.16 -25.50
C GLU A 167 -7.33 14.77 -24.02
N ASN A 168 -6.65 13.72 -23.52
CA ASN A 168 -6.82 13.23 -22.15
C ASN A 168 -5.47 12.84 -21.51
N PRO A 169 -4.86 13.72 -20.69
CA PRO A 169 -5.21 15.13 -20.49
C PRO A 169 -4.83 15.99 -21.71
N ASP A 170 -5.63 17.00 -22.05
CA ASP A 170 -5.26 17.95 -23.13
C ASP A 170 -4.07 18.82 -22.71
N HIS A 171 -2.92 18.53 -23.31
CA HIS A 171 -1.66 19.20 -23.00
C HIS A 171 -1.66 20.68 -23.38
N GLN A 172 -2.40 21.07 -24.42
CA GLN A 172 -2.44 22.45 -24.89
C GLN A 172 -3.29 23.32 -23.98
N SER A 173 -4.51 22.89 -23.65
CA SER A 173 -5.38 23.65 -22.75
C SER A 173 -4.84 23.70 -21.32
N ALA A 174 -4.18 22.64 -20.86
CA ALA A 174 -3.51 22.61 -19.56
C ALA A 174 -2.19 23.41 -19.51
N ALA A 175 -1.72 23.93 -20.66
CA ALA A 175 -0.45 24.65 -20.79
C ALA A 175 0.75 23.87 -20.23
N PHE A 176 0.78 22.56 -20.44
CA PHE A 176 1.87 21.72 -19.94
C PHE A 176 3.20 22.03 -20.60
N SER A 177 4.27 21.79 -19.85
CA SER A 177 5.63 22.02 -20.34
C SER A 177 6.03 20.95 -21.35
N MET A 178 6.99 21.29 -22.22
CA MET A 178 7.59 20.36 -23.19
C MET A 178 8.67 19.44 -22.55
N GLN A 179 8.83 19.46 -21.22
CA GLN A 179 9.68 18.53 -20.49
C GLN A 179 8.88 17.26 -20.20
N CYS A 180 8.72 16.43 -21.24
CA CYS A 180 7.85 15.24 -21.22
C CYS A 180 8.17 14.30 -20.05
N GLU A 181 9.45 14.16 -19.70
CA GLU A 181 9.98 13.31 -18.63
C GLU A 181 9.49 13.67 -17.21
N THR A 182 8.88 14.84 -17.04
CA THR A 182 8.22 15.22 -15.79
C THR A 182 7.00 14.36 -15.48
N CYS A 183 6.34 13.85 -16.53
CA CYS A 183 5.14 13.02 -16.40
C CYS A 183 5.28 11.67 -17.10
N HIS A 184 5.99 11.60 -18.23
CA HIS A 184 6.11 10.41 -19.07
C HIS A 184 7.45 9.72 -18.88
N LEU A 185 7.44 8.43 -18.57
CA LEU A 185 8.66 7.62 -18.43
C LEU A 185 9.24 7.27 -19.82
N PRO A 186 10.45 7.76 -20.19
CA PRO A 186 11.05 7.45 -21.50
C PRO A 186 11.38 5.96 -21.68
N ALA A 187 11.59 5.25 -20.58
CA ALA A 187 11.86 3.82 -20.55
C ALA A 187 10.60 2.94 -20.69
N ALA A 188 9.40 3.53 -20.80
CA ALA A 188 8.18 2.77 -20.98
C ALA A 188 8.16 2.09 -22.36
N ILE A 189 7.71 0.84 -22.39
CA ILE A 189 7.46 0.09 -23.65
C ILE A 189 6.13 0.51 -24.28
N ASN A 190 5.21 1.04 -23.46
CA ASN A 190 3.87 1.44 -23.84
C ASN A 190 3.63 2.88 -23.37
N TRP A 191 3.12 3.74 -24.26
CA TRP A 191 2.87 5.16 -23.97
C TRP A 191 1.76 5.37 -22.94
N GLN A 192 0.68 4.58 -22.98
CA GLN A 192 -0.40 4.66 -21.99
C GLN A 192 0.07 4.35 -20.56
N GLN A 193 1.09 3.51 -20.41
CA GLN A 193 1.70 3.19 -19.10
C GLN A 193 2.89 4.10 -18.74
N SER A 194 3.19 5.11 -19.56
CA SER A 194 4.31 6.01 -19.31
C SER A 194 4.01 7.07 -18.25
N VAL A 195 2.74 7.38 -18.00
CA VAL A 195 2.32 8.45 -17.10
C VAL A 195 2.60 8.07 -15.65
N ARG A 196 3.38 8.91 -14.94
CA ARG A 196 3.79 8.73 -13.53
C ARG A 196 3.51 9.96 -12.66
N TYR A 197 2.53 10.77 -13.03
CA TYR A 197 2.19 11.94 -12.23
C TYR A 197 1.54 11.51 -10.91
N GLU A 198 2.15 11.90 -9.79
CA GLU A 198 1.60 11.73 -8.45
C GLU A 198 1.11 13.09 -7.94
N HIS A 199 -0.14 13.12 -7.46
CA HIS A 199 -0.67 14.33 -6.85
C HIS A 199 0.04 14.63 -5.53
N PRO A 200 0.20 15.92 -5.17
CA PRO A 200 0.87 16.29 -3.94
C PRO A 200 0.08 15.83 -2.71
N PRO A 201 0.74 15.62 -1.54
CA PRO A 201 0.13 14.91 -0.40
C PRO A 201 -1.16 15.53 0.15
N GLN A 202 -1.35 16.84 0.01
CA GLN A 202 -2.58 17.53 0.41
C GLN A 202 -3.83 17.06 -0.35
N PHE A 203 -3.64 16.51 -1.55
CA PHE A 203 -4.72 15.97 -2.37
C PHE A 203 -4.26 14.69 -3.06
N ALA A 204 -3.82 13.72 -2.26
CA ALA A 204 -3.44 12.41 -2.77
C ALA A 204 -4.68 11.69 -3.34
N ILE A 205 -4.61 11.26 -4.60
CA ILE A 205 -5.71 10.51 -5.21
C ILE A 205 -5.72 9.08 -4.66
N ASN A 206 -6.68 8.82 -3.78
CA ASN A 206 -6.84 7.55 -3.07
C ASN A 206 -8.26 6.99 -3.24
N GLY A 207 -8.46 5.78 -2.71
CA GLY A 207 -9.77 5.13 -2.66
C GLY A 207 -10.44 5.03 -4.02
N ALA A 208 -11.70 5.46 -4.09
CA ALA A 208 -12.54 5.41 -5.28
C ALA A 208 -12.08 6.36 -6.41
N HIS A 209 -11.30 7.39 -6.10
CA HIS A 209 -10.83 8.37 -7.09
C HIS A 209 -9.65 7.84 -7.94
N ARG A 210 -9.00 6.74 -7.55
CA ARG A 210 -7.82 6.20 -8.27
C ARG A 210 -8.11 5.65 -9.66
N SER A 211 -9.36 5.31 -9.94
CA SER A 211 -9.78 4.79 -11.23
C SER A 211 -10.37 5.86 -12.16
N LEU A 212 -10.45 7.11 -11.71
CA LEU A 212 -10.99 8.20 -12.52
C LEU A 212 -9.96 8.66 -13.54
N ASP A 213 -10.47 9.05 -14.71
CA ASP A 213 -9.65 9.73 -15.70
C ASP A 213 -9.39 11.17 -15.26
N CYS A 214 -8.24 11.73 -15.66
CA CYS A 214 -7.87 13.10 -15.26
C CYS A 214 -8.94 14.14 -15.63
N ALA A 215 -9.55 13.98 -16.81
CA ALA A 215 -10.60 14.87 -17.32
C ALA A 215 -11.90 14.83 -16.49
N GLU A 216 -12.14 13.77 -15.71
CA GLU A 216 -13.32 13.71 -14.82
C GLU A 216 -13.19 14.66 -13.63
N CYS A 217 -11.97 14.95 -13.19
CA CYS A 217 -11.69 15.95 -12.16
C CYS A 217 -11.36 17.33 -12.76
N HIS A 218 -10.55 17.34 -13.82
CA HIS A 218 -10.04 18.56 -14.46
C HIS A 218 -10.90 18.96 -15.66
N SER A 219 -12.19 19.21 -15.44
CA SER A 219 -13.17 19.45 -16.51
C SER A 219 -13.03 20.82 -17.20
N GLU A 220 -12.61 21.85 -16.46
CA GLU A 220 -12.45 23.22 -16.98
C GLU A 220 -11.01 23.72 -16.92
N ILE A 221 -10.30 23.38 -15.84
CA ILE A 221 -8.92 23.77 -15.57
C ILE A 221 -8.17 22.57 -14.99
N PHE A 222 -6.89 22.45 -15.31
CA PHE A 222 -5.99 21.48 -14.68
C PHE A 222 -5.35 22.05 -13.41
N ALA A 223 -4.79 23.27 -13.50
CA ALA A 223 -4.21 23.95 -12.35
C ALA A 223 -5.30 24.71 -11.59
N GLY A 224 -5.43 24.44 -10.29
CA GLY A 224 -6.40 25.12 -9.42
C GLY A 224 -7.79 24.48 -9.41
N THR A 225 -7.93 23.25 -9.90
CA THR A 225 -9.12 22.42 -9.67
C THR A 225 -9.41 22.37 -8.17
N PRO A 226 -10.67 22.60 -7.75
CA PRO A 226 -11.04 22.53 -6.33
C PRO A 226 -10.64 21.18 -5.71
N ASP A 227 -10.10 21.23 -4.50
CA ASP A 227 -9.61 20.07 -3.75
C ASP A 227 -10.48 19.73 -2.52
N MET A 228 -11.56 20.48 -2.30
CA MET A 228 -12.51 20.20 -1.24
C MET A 228 -13.60 19.25 -1.74
N CYS A 229 -13.92 18.21 -0.95
CA CYS A 229 -14.92 17.20 -1.30
C CYS A 229 -16.27 17.82 -1.70
N PHE A 230 -16.71 18.84 -0.94
CA PHE A 230 -17.98 19.52 -1.18
C PHE A 230 -18.05 20.20 -2.54
N ASP A 231 -16.96 20.73 -3.07
CA ASP A 231 -16.98 21.46 -4.35
C ASP A 231 -17.37 20.54 -5.51
N CYS A 232 -16.96 19.28 -5.47
CA CYS A 232 -17.34 18.25 -6.43
C CYS A 232 -18.64 17.52 -6.05
N HIS A 233 -18.87 17.29 -4.76
CA HIS A 233 -19.97 16.46 -4.25
C HIS A 233 -21.12 17.26 -3.62
N SER A 234 -21.25 18.55 -3.93
CA SER A 234 -22.29 19.41 -3.31
C SER A 234 -23.72 18.94 -3.60
N GLU A 235 -23.97 18.34 -4.76
CA GLU A 235 -25.28 17.76 -5.09
C GLU A 235 -25.55 16.50 -4.28
N ALA A 236 -24.55 15.62 -4.13
CA ALA A 236 -24.66 14.46 -3.27
C ALA A 236 -24.92 14.88 -1.81
N PHE A 237 -24.23 15.91 -1.31
CA PHE A 237 -24.44 16.46 0.02
C PHE A 237 -25.88 16.97 0.22
N ARG A 238 -26.44 17.69 -0.77
CA ARG A 238 -27.79 18.29 -0.69
C ARG A 238 -28.93 17.31 -0.92
N SER A 239 -28.68 16.15 -1.52
CA SER A 239 -29.73 15.21 -1.95
C SER A 239 -29.96 14.04 -1.01
N VAL A 240 -29.07 13.82 -0.02
CA VAL A 240 -29.27 12.78 0.99
C VAL A 240 -30.33 13.23 2.00
N GLU A 241 -31.34 12.40 2.24
CA GLU A 241 -32.43 12.69 3.20
C GLU A 241 -32.18 12.10 4.60
N MET A 242 -31.28 11.11 4.72
CA MET A 242 -31.06 10.38 5.98
C MET A 242 -29.57 10.05 6.20
N PRO A 243 -28.86 10.79 7.06
CA PRO A 243 -29.26 12.09 7.63
C PRO A 243 -29.28 13.20 6.54
N ASP A 244 -30.23 14.13 6.64
CA ASP A 244 -30.26 15.32 5.79
C ASP A 244 -29.15 16.29 6.20
N HIS A 245 -28.03 16.25 5.47
CA HIS A 245 -26.85 17.03 5.81
C HIS A 245 -27.11 18.54 5.80
N ALA A 246 -27.90 19.01 4.84
CA ALA A 246 -28.17 20.43 4.65
C ALA A 246 -29.15 20.94 5.70
N ALA A 247 -30.25 20.21 5.95
CA ALA A 247 -31.26 20.62 6.89
C ALA A 247 -30.81 20.48 8.36
N MET A 248 -29.95 19.49 8.67
CA MET A 248 -29.35 19.33 9.99
C MET A 248 -28.12 20.21 10.20
N GLY A 249 -27.65 20.93 9.18
CA GLY A 249 -26.53 21.88 9.30
C GLY A 249 -25.17 21.22 9.50
N PHE A 250 -24.94 20.07 8.88
CA PHE A 250 -23.64 19.39 8.92
C PHE A 250 -22.54 20.21 8.22
N PRO A 251 -21.28 20.10 8.69
CA PRO A 251 -20.14 20.74 8.06
C PRO A 251 -19.87 20.20 6.64
N THR A 252 -19.21 21.01 5.82
CA THR A 252 -18.78 20.63 4.46
C THR A 252 -17.45 19.86 4.45
N GLU A 253 -16.79 19.74 5.60
CA GLU A 253 -15.62 18.91 5.83
C GLU A 253 -16.01 17.42 5.88
N CYS A 254 -16.28 16.83 4.71
CA CYS A 254 -16.81 15.46 4.59
C CYS A 254 -15.93 14.41 5.29
N ALA A 255 -14.61 14.62 5.33
CA ALA A 255 -13.64 13.71 5.94
C ALA A 255 -13.79 13.56 7.46
N VAL A 256 -14.63 14.38 8.10
CA VAL A 256 -14.99 14.20 9.52
C VAL A 256 -15.79 12.91 9.72
N CYS A 257 -16.60 12.50 8.73
CA CYS A 257 -17.46 11.32 8.83
C CYS A 257 -17.21 10.28 7.73
N HIS A 258 -16.87 10.71 6.53
CA HIS A 258 -16.72 9.85 5.36
C HIS A 258 -15.25 9.62 5.00
N SER A 259 -15.00 8.61 4.17
CA SER A 259 -13.66 8.33 3.63
C SER A 259 -13.65 8.37 2.11
N GLU A 260 -12.47 8.57 1.55
CA GLU A 260 -12.20 8.50 0.10
C GLU A 260 -12.50 7.12 -0.54
N ASN A 261 -12.73 6.07 0.27
CA ASN A 261 -13.13 4.76 -0.23
C ASN A 261 -14.63 4.65 -0.53
N GLY A 262 -15.45 5.54 0.03
CA GLY A 262 -16.90 5.55 -0.20
C GLY A 262 -17.69 6.30 0.87
N TRP A 263 -18.94 6.63 0.52
CA TRP A 263 -19.87 7.39 1.37
C TRP A 263 -20.54 6.53 2.45
N GLN A 264 -20.62 5.21 2.25
CA GLN A 264 -21.23 4.29 3.22
C GLN A 264 -20.31 4.00 4.40
N GLY A 265 -20.92 3.70 5.55
CA GLY A 265 -20.19 3.43 6.78
C GLY A 265 -19.58 4.69 7.39
N ALA A 266 -20.27 5.84 7.24
CA ALA A 266 -19.89 7.08 7.89
C ALA A 266 -19.71 6.84 9.39
N ALA A 267 -18.55 7.22 9.91
CA ALA A 267 -18.24 7.08 11.32
C ALA A 267 -18.44 8.45 11.98
N PHE A 268 -19.39 8.53 12.91
CA PHE A 268 -19.59 9.73 13.70
C PHE A 268 -19.40 9.40 15.18
N ASP A 269 -18.43 10.03 15.80
CA ASP A 269 -18.16 9.86 17.23
C ASP A 269 -19.05 10.80 18.04
N HIS A 270 -20.17 10.26 18.52
CA HIS A 270 -21.16 11.00 19.31
C HIS A 270 -20.59 11.45 20.66
N VAL A 271 -19.63 10.72 21.24
CA VAL A 271 -18.97 11.05 22.50
C VAL A 271 -18.01 12.22 22.31
N GLN A 272 -17.23 12.25 21.23
CA GLN A 272 -16.37 13.40 20.93
C GLN A 272 -17.19 14.64 20.56
N ALA A 273 -18.28 14.48 19.80
CA ALA A 273 -19.09 15.60 19.33
C ALA A 273 -19.95 16.23 20.44
N SER A 274 -20.51 15.41 21.34
CA SER A 274 -21.47 15.86 22.35
C SER A 274 -21.10 15.47 23.78
N GLY A 275 -20.32 14.41 23.99
CA GLY A 275 -20.10 13.80 25.30
C GLY A 275 -21.22 12.88 25.77
N PHE A 276 -22.21 12.58 24.91
CA PHE A 276 -23.25 11.59 25.17
C PHE A 276 -22.89 10.27 24.48
N GLU A 277 -22.79 9.19 25.27
CA GLU A 277 -22.44 7.86 24.79
C GLU A 277 -23.71 7.09 24.36
N LEU A 278 -23.71 6.57 23.14
CA LEU A 278 -24.82 5.77 22.62
C LEU A 278 -24.60 4.29 22.97
N ASN A 279 -25.18 3.87 24.09
CA ASN A 279 -25.07 2.52 24.63
C ASN A 279 -26.41 1.76 24.53
N GLY A 280 -26.35 0.43 24.66
CA GLY A 280 -27.54 -0.42 24.69
C GLY A 280 -28.44 -0.25 23.47
N ALA A 281 -29.72 0.02 23.68
CA ALA A 281 -30.68 0.23 22.60
C ALA A 281 -30.40 1.52 21.79
N HIS A 282 -29.79 2.54 22.40
CA HIS A 282 -29.44 3.79 21.72
C HIS A 282 -28.32 3.63 20.69
N ALA A 283 -27.49 2.59 20.81
CA ALA A 283 -26.37 2.35 19.91
C ALA A 283 -26.79 2.08 18.44
N ILE A 284 -28.05 1.69 18.23
CA ILE A 284 -28.61 1.43 16.90
C ILE A 284 -29.71 2.44 16.50
N ALA A 285 -29.92 3.48 17.32
CA ALA A 285 -30.87 4.53 17.01
C ALA A 285 -30.40 5.31 15.77
N GLN A 286 -31.35 5.67 14.91
CA GLN A 286 -31.07 6.59 13.81
C GLN A 286 -31.01 8.02 14.33
N CYS A 287 -30.28 8.88 13.62
CA CYS A 287 -30.12 10.28 14.01
C CYS A 287 -31.47 10.97 14.23
N VAL A 288 -32.43 10.70 13.34
CA VAL A 288 -33.78 11.28 13.35
C VAL A 288 -34.67 10.75 14.47
N ASP A 289 -34.32 9.63 15.11
CA ASP A 289 -35.08 9.08 16.22
C ASP A 289 -34.95 9.96 17.47
N CYS A 290 -33.81 10.66 17.61
CA CYS A 290 -33.56 11.60 18.70
C CYS A 290 -33.58 13.07 18.23
N HIS A 291 -32.97 13.36 17.08
CA HIS A 291 -32.88 14.71 16.52
C HIS A 291 -34.08 15.05 15.64
N ALA A 292 -35.27 15.07 16.25
CA ALA A 292 -36.48 15.53 15.58
C ALA A 292 -36.32 16.97 15.05
N ASP A 293 -36.98 17.28 13.93
CA ASP A 293 -36.93 18.58 13.25
C ASP A 293 -35.52 19.07 12.91
N ASN A 294 -34.58 18.13 12.72
CA ASN A 294 -33.19 18.40 12.36
C ASN A 294 -32.43 19.27 13.38
N GLN A 295 -32.86 19.27 14.66
CA GLN A 295 -32.17 19.98 15.73
C GLN A 295 -31.06 19.12 16.34
N LEU A 296 -29.80 19.46 16.07
CA LEU A 296 -28.63 18.75 16.60
C LEU A 296 -28.27 19.10 18.06
N ALA A 297 -28.87 20.16 18.62
CA ALA A 297 -28.54 20.67 19.95
C ALA A 297 -29.78 20.88 20.82
N GLY A 298 -29.59 20.87 22.13
CA GLY A 298 -30.64 21.21 23.10
C GLY A 298 -31.55 20.04 23.50
N LEU A 299 -31.23 18.81 23.08
CA LEU A 299 -31.90 17.61 23.59
C LEU A 299 -31.55 17.38 25.07
N PRO A 300 -32.51 16.89 25.88
CA PRO A 300 -32.25 16.39 27.21
C PRO A 300 -31.19 15.28 27.22
N ARG A 301 -30.51 15.10 28.35
CA ARG A 301 -29.47 14.07 28.52
C ARG A 301 -29.81 13.03 29.58
N ASP A 302 -30.80 13.31 30.41
CA ASP A 302 -31.32 12.40 31.39
C ASP A 302 -32.42 11.53 30.77
N CYS A 303 -32.58 10.33 31.31
CA CYS A 303 -33.54 9.34 30.82
C CYS A 303 -34.97 9.89 30.79
N PHE A 304 -35.39 10.57 31.86
CA PHE A 304 -36.73 11.12 31.98
C PHE A 304 -37.01 12.18 30.91
N GLY A 305 -36.07 13.09 30.64
CA GLY A 305 -36.25 14.12 29.62
C GLY A 305 -36.53 13.59 28.21
N CYS A 306 -36.02 12.40 27.87
CA CYS A 306 -36.32 11.75 26.58
C CYS A 306 -37.53 10.81 26.66
N HIS A 307 -37.71 10.11 27.79
CA HIS A 307 -38.72 9.07 27.97
C HIS A 307 -39.84 9.47 28.95
N GLU A 308 -40.16 10.77 28.98
CA GLU A 308 -41.22 11.30 29.85
C GLU A 308 -42.57 10.67 29.54
N THR A 309 -42.85 10.43 28.25
CA THR A 309 -44.10 9.81 27.80
C THR A 309 -44.19 8.38 28.31
N GLU A 310 -43.14 7.57 28.11
CA GLU A 310 -43.09 6.19 28.58
C GLU A 310 -43.16 6.10 30.11
N PHE A 311 -42.54 7.04 30.83
CA PHE A 311 -42.67 7.13 32.29
C PHE A 311 -44.12 7.39 32.70
N GLN A 312 -44.79 8.35 32.06
CA GLN A 312 -46.19 8.71 32.36
C GLN A 312 -47.19 7.62 31.99
N GLU A 313 -46.92 6.87 30.91
CA GLU A 313 -47.83 5.85 30.37
C GLU A 313 -47.63 4.45 30.93
N ALA A 314 -46.57 4.20 31.70
CA ALA A 314 -46.35 2.91 32.34
C ALA A 314 -47.53 2.50 33.25
N LEU A 315 -47.94 1.24 33.17
CA LEU A 315 -49.09 0.71 33.91
C LEU A 315 -48.72 -0.36 34.95
N GLU A 316 -47.66 -1.13 34.70
CA GLU A 316 -47.31 -2.31 35.47
C GLU A 316 -45.81 -2.33 35.81
N PRO A 317 -45.39 -1.67 36.91
CA PRO A 317 -46.17 -0.78 37.79
C PRO A 317 -46.38 0.62 37.17
N ASN A 318 -47.41 1.33 37.64
CA ASN A 318 -47.65 2.71 37.19
C ASN A 318 -46.72 3.70 37.90
N HIS A 319 -45.82 4.37 37.17
CA HIS A 319 -44.83 5.24 37.80
C HIS A 319 -45.41 6.49 38.45
N VAL A 320 -46.42 7.10 37.82
CA VAL A 320 -47.04 8.33 38.33
C VAL A 320 -47.92 8.04 39.55
N ALA A 321 -48.75 7.00 39.48
CA ALA A 321 -49.63 6.61 40.58
C ALA A 321 -48.85 6.14 41.80
N ASN A 322 -47.64 5.60 41.59
CA ASN A 322 -46.76 5.16 42.66
C ASN A 322 -45.56 6.10 42.93
N ASN A 323 -45.66 7.37 42.55
CA ASN A 323 -44.67 8.41 42.87
C ASN A 323 -43.20 7.99 42.68
N PHE A 324 -42.88 7.21 41.63
CA PHE A 324 -41.51 6.74 41.42
C PHE A 324 -40.56 7.90 41.09
N PRO A 325 -39.28 7.81 41.51
CA PRO A 325 -38.25 8.79 41.18
C PRO A 325 -37.93 8.80 39.68
N MET A 326 -37.37 9.91 39.17
CA MET A 326 -36.98 10.08 37.77
C MET A 326 -35.58 9.53 37.45
N GLU A 327 -34.87 9.03 38.47
CA GLU A 327 -33.60 8.32 38.37
C GLU A 327 -33.81 6.90 37.83
N CYS A 328 -34.16 6.80 36.55
CA CYS A 328 -34.52 5.56 35.86
C CYS A 328 -33.48 4.44 36.05
N GLN A 329 -32.19 4.79 36.10
CA GLN A 329 -31.06 3.87 36.25
C GLN A 329 -31.05 3.08 37.56
N ASN A 330 -31.87 3.47 38.54
CA ASN A 330 -32.03 2.70 39.78
C ASN A 330 -32.79 1.39 39.56
N CYS A 331 -33.58 1.31 38.48
CA CYS A 331 -34.44 0.17 38.17
C CYS A 331 -34.23 -0.38 36.75
N HIS A 332 -33.85 0.46 35.80
CA HIS A 332 -33.77 0.14 34.38
C HIS A 332 -32.33 0.26 33.86
N VAL A 333 -32.07 -0.43 32.75
CA VAL A 333 -30.79 -0.37 32.03
C VAL A 333 -31.00 0.06 30.59
N GLU A 334 -29.98 0.67 29.99
CA GLU A 334 -30.04 1.26 28.64
C GLU A 334 -30.26 0.24 27.51
N VAL A 335 -30.20 -1.06 27.81
CA VAL A 335 -30.46 -2.14 26.84
C VAL A 335 -31.96 -2.37 26.64
N ALA A 336 -32.77 -2.27 27.70
CA ALA A 336 -34.21 -2.48 27.67
C ALA A 336 -34.87 -1.99 28.97
N TRP A 337 -36.11 -1.51 28.87
CA TRP A 337 -36.92 -1.14 30.03
C TRP A 337 -37.33 -2.34 30.90
N GLN A 338 -37.39 -3.55 30.33
CA GLN A 338 -37.80 -4.76 31.03
C GLN A 338 -36.78 -5.91 30.84
N PRO A 339 -36.53 -6.71 31.88
CA PRO A 339 -37.08 -6.58 33.25
C PRO A 339 -36.46 -5.40 34.00
N ALA A 340 -37.28 -4.72 34.81
CA ALA A 340 -36.78 -3.76 35.81
C ALA A 340 -36.30 -4.53 37.05
N THR A 341 -35.17 -4.13 37.64
CA THR A 341 -34.61 -4.78 38.82
C THR A 341 -34.27 -3.75 39.87
N PHE A 342 -34.72 -3.97 41.10
CA PHE A 342 -34.29 -3.22 42.28
C PHE A 342 -33.73 -4.21 43.30
N ASP A 343 -32.53 -3.93 43.80
CA ASP A 343 -31.85 -4.82 44.74
C ASP A 343 -32.15 -4.41 46.19
N HIS A 344 -33.03 -5.18 46.84
CA HIS A 344 -33.38 -4.96 48.23
C HIS A 344 -32.25 -5.29 49.21
N ASP A 345 -31.21 -6.05 48.80
CA ASP A 345 -30.04 -6.32 49.64
C ASP A 345 -29.22 -5.04 49.91
N LEU A 346 -29.45 -3.98 49.12
CA LEU A 346 -28.87 -2.66 49.33
C LEU A 346 -29.65 -1.78 50.32
N THR A 347 -30.78 -2.29 50.84
CA THR A 347 -31.63 -1.58 51.80
C THR A 347 -31.49 -2.17 53.21
N ASP A 348 -32.06 -1.50 54.20
CA ASP A 348 -32.11 -2.02 55.58
C ASP A 348 -33.05 -3.23 55.75
N PHE A 349 -33.77 -3.63 54.68
CA PHE A 349 -34.63 -4.80 54.64
C PHE A 349 -34.37 -5.67 53.40
N PRO A 350 -33.34 -6.55 53.44
CA PRO A 350 -33.10 -7.55 52.42
C PRO A 350 -34.28 -8.53 52.30
N LEU A 351 -34.84 -8.69 51.11
CA LEU A 351 -35.96 -9.60 50.88
C LEU A 351 -35.48 -11.05 50.91
N SER A 352 -35.89 -11.77 51.94
CA SER A 352 -35.51 -13.17 52.19
C SER A 352 -36.69 -13.97 52.74
N GLY A 353 -36.55 -15.30 52.78
CA GLY A 353 -37.61 -16.20 53.22
C GLY A 353 -38.91 -16.03 52.39
N ALA A 354 -40.04 -15.90 53.08
CA ALA A 354 -41.35 -15.69 52.47
C ALA A 354 -41.49 -14.32 51.78
N HIS A 355 -40.67 -13.34 52.12
CA HIS A 355 -40.71 -12.00 51.52
C HIS A 355 -39.96 -11.93 50.17
N ALA A 356 -39.19 -12.95 49.80
CA ALA A 356 -38.36 -12.94 48.60
C ALA A 356 -39.14 -12.85 47.27
N THR A 357 -40.44 -13.14 47.27
CA THR A 357 -41.28 -13.13 46.07
C THR A 357 -42.45 -12.14 46.15
N ILE A 358 -42.45 -11.27 47.15
CA ILE A 358 -43.54 -10.32 47.38
C ILE A 358 -43.51 -9.21 46.32
N GLN A 359 -44.67 -8.66 45.93
CA GLN A 359 -44.71 -7.54 45.01
C GLN A 359 -44.43 -6.23 45.76
N CYS A 360 -43.80 -5.26 45.09
CA CYS A 360 -43.44 -4.00 45.74
C CYS A 360 -44.66 -3.29 46.37
N ALA A 361 -45.82 -3.38 45.71
CA ALA A 361 -47.08 -2.77 46.15
C ALA A 361 -47.69 -3.43 47.39
N ASP A 362 -47.27 -4.64 47.76
CA ASP A 362 -47.75 -5.33 48.96
C ASP A 362 -47.13 -4.72 50.24
N CYS A 363 -45.97 -4.06 50.13
CA CYS A 363 -45.33 -3.35 51.25
C CYS A 363 -45.46 -1.82 51.08
N HIS A 364 -45.27 -1.31 49.87
CA HIS A 364 -45.30 0.12 49.58
C HIS A 364 -46.72 0.56 49.17
N GLU A 365 -47.60 0.58 50.18
CA GLU A 365 -48.99 1.02 50.00
C GLU A 365 -49.07 2.46 49.48
N ASN A 366 -50.06 2.73 48.61
CA ASN A 366 -50.24 4.01 47.91
C ASN A 366 -49.02 4.46 47.09
N GLY A 367 -48.09 3.54 46.83
CA GLY A 367 -46.86 3.79 46.09
C GLY A 367 -45.94 4.82 46.75
N GLU A 368 -45.95 4.89 48.08
CA GLU A 368 -44.91 5.63 48.80
C GLU A 368 -43.72 4.69 49.04
N PHE A 369 -42.69 4.82 48.20
CA PHE A 369 -41.40 4.11 48.36
C PHE A 369 -40.50 4.80 49.39
N ILE A 370 -41.04 5.02 50.58
CA ILE A 370 -40.32 5.53 51.74
C ILE A 370 -39.75 4.38 52.56
N ALA A 371 -38.82 4.70 53.47
CA ALA A 371 -38.36 3.76 54.46
C ALA A 371 -39.55 3.32 55.34
N LEU A 372 -39.89 2.02 55.27
CA LEU A 372 -40.88 1.39 56.12
C LEU A 372 -40.24 0.92 57.43
N GLN A 373 -41.08 0.68 58.43
CA GLN A 373 -40.64 -0.03 59.62
C GLN A 373 -40.29 -1.47 59.26
N THR A 374 -39.16 -1.95 59.76
CA THR A 374 -38.60 -3.28 59.42
C THR A 374 -38.86 -4.34 60.48
N ASP A 375 -39.47 -3.96 61.60
CA ASP A 375 -39.89 -4.91 62.62
C ASP A 375 -41.13 -5.69 62.18
N CYS A 376 -41.15 -6.99 62.47
CA CYS A 376 -42.20 -7.90 62.01
C CYS A 376 -43.60 -7.46 62.45
N TYR A 377 -43.73 -6.93 63.68
CA TYR A 377 -45.02 -6.53 64.24
C TYR A 377 -45.62 -5.32 63.52
N ALA A 378 -44.82 -4.38 63.04
CA ALA A 378 -45.32 -3.22 62.29
C ALA A 378 -46.16 -3.61 61.06
N CYS A 379 -45.80 -4.70 60.37
CA CYS A 379 -46.53 -5.20 59.21
C CYS A 379 -47.54 -6.31 59.59
N HIS A 380 -47.17 -7.19 60.53
CA HIS A 380 -47.96 -8.35 60.91
C HIS A 380 -48.73 -8.17 62.21
N GLN A 381 -49.10 -6.94 62.55
CA GLN A 381 -49.93 -6.65 63.73
C GLN A 381 -51.24 -7.43 63.69
N ILE A 382 -51.91 -7.45 62.53
CA ILE A 382 -53.20 -8.16 62.37
C ILE A 382 -53.01 -9.66 62.55
N ASP A 383 -51.93 -10.23 62.02
CA ASP A 383 -51.63 -11.67 62.17
C ASP A 383 -51.32 -11.99 63.64
N PHE A 384 -50.56 -11.14 64.33
CA PHE A 384 -50.26 -11.27 65.75
C PHE A 384 -51.53 -11.21 66.61
N GLU A 385 -52.41 -10.22 66.38
CA GLU A 385 -53.64 -10.02 67.14
C GLU A 385 -54.69 -11.11 66.90
N ASN A 386 -54.69 -11.73 65.71
CA ASN A 386 -55.63 -12.80 65.33
C ASN A 386 -55.12 -14.22 65.58
N ALA A 387 -53.88 -14.40 66.01
CA ALA A 387 -53.37 -15.70 66.40
C ALA A 387 -54.18 -16.24 67.60
N ASN A 388 -54.71 -17.46 67.50
CA ASN A 388 -55.56 -18.07 68.52
C ASN A 388 -55.01 -19.40 69.08
N GLU A 389 -54.03 -20.01 68.41
CA GLU A 389 -53.45 -21.30 68.77
C GLU A 389 -51.92 -21.28 68.63
N PRO A 390 -51.17 -20.76 69.63
CA PRO A 390 -51.64 -20.13 70.87
C PRO A 390 -52.12 -18.68 70.66
N ASP A 391 -53.02 -18.21 71.53
CA ASP A 391 -53.48 -16.82 71.52
C ASP A 391 -52.37 -15.88 72.02
N HIS A 392 -51.80 -15.08 71.10
CA HIS A 392 -50.66 -14.22 71.43
C HIS A 392 -51.03 -13.09 72.41
N VAL A 393 -52.23 -12.53 72.28
CA VAL A 393 -52.68 -11.39 73.08
C VAL A 393 -53.08 -11.85 74.48
N ALA A 394 -53.84 -12.94 74.60
CA ALA A 394 -54.25 -13.49 75.88
C ALA A 394 -53.08 -14.03 76.71
N ASN A 395 -52.03 -14.54 76.04
CA ASN A 395 -50.82 -15.03 76.70
C ASN A 395 -49.74 -13.94 76.86
N ASN A 396 -49.99 -12.72 76.39
CA ASN A 396 -49.09 -11.57 76.52
C ASN A 396 -47.67 -11.86 75.96
N PHE A 397 -47.60 -12.47 74.78
CA PHE A 397 -46.33 -12.75 74.11
C PHE A 397 -45.62 -11.49 73.63
N SER A 398 -44.30 -11.59 73.50
CA SER A 398 -43.42 -10.54 72.95
C SER A 398 -43.79 -10.24 71.50
N VAL A 399 -43.71 -8.97 71.10
CA VAL A 399 -43.83 -8.54 69.69
C VAL A 399 -42.53 -8.77 68.90
N VAL A 400 -41.48 -9.29 69.54
CA VAL A 400 -40.25 -9.76 68.87
C VAL A 400 -40.53 -11.13 68.27
N CYS A 401 -41.06 -11.14 67.05
CA CYS A 401 -41.53 -12.37 66.39
C CYS A 401 -40.42 -13.43 66.21
N THR A 402 -39.16 -13.01 66.08
CA THR A 402 -38.00 -13.89 65.92
C THR A 402 -37.67 -14.74 67.16
N ASP A 403 -38.33 -14.48 68.30
CA ASP A 403 -38.24 -15.34 69.48
C ASP A 403 -38.85 -16.74 69.21
N CYS A 404 -39.82 -16.82 68.29
CA CYS A 404 -40.57 -18.04 68.00
C CYS A 404 -40.65 -18.39 66.50
N HIS A 405 -40.64 -17.38 65.62
CA HIS A 405 -40.89 -17.52 64.19
C HIS A 405 -39.64 -17.21 63.36
N THR A 406 -39.67 -17.59 62.09
CA THR A 406 -38.63 -17.27 61.11
C THR A 406 -39.25 -16.49 59.96
N ASP A 407 -38.42 -15.78 59.21
CA ASP A 407 -38.78 -15.10 57.97
C ASP A 407 -39.22 -16.06 56.86
N LEU A 408 -38.95 -17.37 56.99
CA LEU A 408 -39.37 -18.40 56.04
C LEU A 408 -40.86 -18.74 56.14
N ALA A 409 -41.41 -18.79 57.35
CA ALA A 409 -42.82 -19.09 57.61
C ALA A 409 -43.18 -18.85 59.10
N TRP A 410 -44.46 -18.58 59.36
CA TRP A 410 -45.03 -18.54 60.71
C TRP A 410 -45.04 -19.91 61.39
N GLU A 411 -45.21 -20.98 60.62
CA GLU A 411 -45.22 -22.36 61.11
C GLU A 411 -44.11 -23.22 60.46
N PRO A 412 -43.48 -24.12 61.22
CA PRO A 412 -43.67 -24.34 62.66
C PRO A 412 -43.02 -23.24 63.51
N ALA A 413 -43.71 -22.79 64.56
CA ALA A 413 -43.11 -21.94 65.58
C ALA A 413 -42.24 -22.81 66.51
N THR A 414 -41.05 -22.34 66.84
CA THR A 414 -40.13 -23.04 67.74
C THR A 414 -39.79 -22.16 68.92
N PHE A 415 -39.99 -22.65 70.14
CA PHE A 415 -39.62 -21.95 71.35
C PHE A 415 -38.68 -22.82 72.19
N ASP A 416 -37.47 -22.32 72.45
CA ASP A 416 -36.52 -23.03 73.30
C ASP A 416 -36.80 -22.74 74.77
N HIS A 417 -37.51 -23.64 75.43
CA HIS A 417 -37.75 -23.56 76.88
C HIS A 417 -36.45 -23.53 77.71
N ASN A 418 -35.32 -24.05 77.18
CA ASN A 418 -34.04 -23.98 77.88
C ASN A 418 -33.43 -22.57 77.89
N ALA A 419 -33.91 -21.67 77.02
CA ALA A 419 -33.53 -20.27 77.02
C ALA A 419 -34.33 -19.45 78.05
N THR A 420 -35.29 -20.07 78.75
CA THR A 420 -36.10 -19.43 79.78
C THR A 420 -35.73 -19.92 81.19
N ASP A 421 -36.24 -19.24 82.22
CA ASP A 421 -36.15 -19.69 83.61
C ASP A 421 -36.93 -21.00 83.89
N PHE A 422 -37.65 -21.54 82.90
CA PHE A 422 -38.43 -22.77 83.00
C PHE A 422 -38.02 -23.81 81.93
N PRO A 423 -36.86 -24.47 82.07
CA PRO A 423 -36.45 -25.55 81.17
C PRO A 423 -37.35 -26.78 81.36
N LEU A 424 -37.88 -27.32 80.26
CA LEU A 424 -38.66 -28.56 80.27
C LEU A 424 -37.71 -29.76 80.49
N THR A 425 -37.55 -30.17 81.75
CA THR A 425 -36.70 -31.30 82.14
C THR A 425 -37.54 -32.51 82.57
N GLY A 426 -37.37 -33.67 81.91
CA GLY A 426 -38.18 -34.87 82.17
C GLY A 426 -39.41 -34.99 81.26
N ALA A 427 -40.35 -35.88 81.59
CA ALA A 427 -41.53 -36.15 80.76
C ALA A 427 -42.59 -35.05 80.91
N HIS A 428 -42.71 -34.19 79.91
CA HIS A 428 -43.72 -33.13 79.77
C HIS A 428 -44.43 -33.27 78.42
#